data_AF-R9BUU0-F1
#
_entry.id   AF-R9BUU0-F1
#
_cell.length_a   1.000
_cell.length_b   1.000
_cell.length_c   1.000
_cell.angle_alpha   90.00
_cell.angle_beta   90.00
_cell.angle_gamma   90.00
#
_symmetry.space_group_name_H-M   'P 1'
#
loop_
_entity.id
_entity.type
_entity.pdbx_description
1 polymer ?
#
loop_
_entity_poly.entity_id
_entity_poly.type
_entity_poly.pdbx_seq_one_letter_code
_entity_poly.pdbx_strand_id
1 'polypeptide(L)'
;MDKIIDFNELKNKVNDKDVDKFESYIYSLYYDMSSGKLNMADFTKKMTEYMSENNISQDKFLKMQTKLMERYGFDASSIEEQIKSLGLNNIIPGTGDVEKVRKTMSFQEKYKDRIKVTTVNNYYIKNDKNDVKILTEEENVILKSFGKVDLNDLELNDFLCSYKKVIDNTTLKISICENVKEYDY
;
A
#
# COMPACT_ATOMS: atom_id res chain seq x y z
N MET A 1 5.94 15.33 -47.03
CA MET A 1 6.37 14.91 -45.69
C MET A 1 5.36 13.89 -45.22
N ASP A 2 5.78 12.62 -45.14
CA ASP A 2 4.94 11.52 -44.67
C ASP A 2 4.43 11.80 -43.26
N LYS A 3 3.11 11.71 -43.07
CA LYS A 3 2.51 11.63 -41.74
C LYS A 3 2.89 10.26 -41.18
N ILE A 4 3.97 10.20 -40.40
CA ILE A 4 4.31 9.03 -39.60
C ILE A 4 3.18 8.86 -38.58
N ILE A 5 2.32 7.88 -38.82
CA ILE A 5 1.26 7.49 -37.89
C ILE A 5 1.94 6.77 -36.73
N ASP A 6 1.99 7.39 -35.55
CA ASP A 6 2.44 6.72 -34.35
C ASP A 6 1.33 5.76 -33.85
N PHE A 7 1.52 4.48 -34.15
CA PHE A 7 0.60 3.41 -33.76
C PHE A 7 0.44 3.31 -32.23
N ASN A 8 1.38 3.83 -31.42
CA ASN A 8 1.24 3.85 -29.97
C ASN A 8 0.20 4.87 -29.48
N GLU A 9 0.05 6.02 -30.14
CA GLU A 9 -0.99 7.00 -29.80
C GLU A 9 -2.40 6.46 -30.07
N LEU A 10 -2.56 5.72 -31.18
CA LEU A 10 -3.83 5.07 -31.54
C LEU A 10 -4.21 3.97 -30.55
N LYS A 11 -3.23 3.19 -30.06
CA LYS A 11 -3.46 2.11 -29.09
C LYS A 11 -3.82 2.61 -27.69
N ASN A 12 -3.31 3.78 -27.29
CA ASN A 12 -3.54 4.38 -25.97
C ASN A 12 -4.73 5.36 -25.93
N LYS A 13 -5.53 5.42 -27.00
CA LYS A 13 -6.72 6.27 -27.07
C LYS A 13 -7.87 5.61 -26.31
N VAL A 14 -8.35 6.29 -25.26
CA VAL A 14 -9.50 5.84 -24.45
C VAL A 14 -10.79 6.37 -25.04
N ASN A 15 -11.62 5.47 -25.56
CA ASN A 15 -12.98 5.80 -25.97
C ASN A 15 -13.95 5.62 -24.79
N ASP A 16 -15.12 6.25 -24.85
CA ASP A 16 -16.05 6.26 -23.71
C ASP A 16 -16.66 4.87 -23.44
N LYS A 17 -16.75 4.01 -24.46
CA LYS A 17 -17.17 2.60 -24.30
C LYS A 17 -16.21 1.78 -23.45
N ASP A 18 -14.90 2.03 -23.57
CA ASP A 18 -13.89 1.38 -22.75
C ASP A 18 -14.06 1.82 -21.30
N VAL A 19 -14.37 3.10 -21.06
CA VAL A 19 -14.67 3.64 -19.72
C VAL A 19 -15.95 3.04 -19.14
N ASP A 20 -17.03 2.95 -19.92
CA ASP A 20 -18.31 2.34 -19.48
C ASP A 20 -18.13 0.87 -19.03
N LYS A 21 -17.33 0.10 -19.79
CA LYS A 21 -17.03 -1.30 -19.47
C LYS A 21 -16.17 -1.43 -18.22
N PHE A 22 -15.22 -0.52 -18.06
CA PHE A 22 -14.35 -0.47 -16.90
C PHE A 22 -15.12 -0.11 -15.63
N GLU A 23 -16.00 0.89 -15.73
CA GLU A 23 -16.93 1.32 -14.69
C GLU A 23 -17.80 0.16 -14.21
N SER A 24 -18.43 -0.54 -15.15
CA SER A 24 -19.27 -1.71 -14.86
C SER A 24 -18.49 -2.82 -14.15
N TYR A 25 -17.24 -3.05 -14.56
CA TYR A 25 -16.38 -4.06 -13.97
C TYR A 25 -15.98 -3.70 -12.53
N ILE A 26 -15.55 -2.45 -12.30
CA ILE A 26 -15.22 -1.94 -10.96
C ILE A 26 -16.41 -2.07 -10.02
N TYR A 27 -17.61 -1.69 -10.46
CA TYR A 27 -18.82 -1.82 -9.66
C TYR A 27 -19.14 -3.27 -9.29
N SER A 28 -18.95 -4.22 -10.21
CA SER A 28 -19.15 -5.64 -9.91
C SER A 28 -18.17 -6.15 -8.85
N LEU A 29 -16.90 -5.74 -8.92
CA LEU A 29 -15.89 -6.11 -7.95
C LEU A 29 -16.15 -5.48 -6.57
N TYR A 30 -16.58 -4.23 -6.55
CA TYR A 30 -16.95 -3.54 -5.32
C TYR A 30 -18.16 -4.20 -4.64
N TYR A 31 -19.16 -4.60 -5.42
CA TYR A 31 -20.31 -5.35 -4.91
C TYR A 31 -19.87 -6.68 -4.28
N ASP A 32 -19.05 -7.47 -4.98
CA ASP A 32 -18.54 -8.73 -4.47
C ASP A 32 -17.72 -8.54 -3.19
N MET A 33 -16.92 -7.48 -3.11
CA MET A 33 -16.16 -7.10 -1.93
C MET A 33 -17.05 -6.69 -0.76
N SER A 34 -18.06 -5.86 -1.00
CA SER A 34 -19.04 -5.43 0.02
C SER A 34 -19.87 -6.59 0.56
N SER A 35 -20.09 -7.62 -0.25
CA SER A 35 -20.77 -8.86 0.14
C SER A 35 -19.85 -9.87 0.84
N GLY A 36 -18.56 -9.54 1.04
CA GLY A 36 -17.57 -10.40 1.69
C GLY A 36 -17.08 -11.57 0.84
N LYS A 37 -17.47 -11.65 -0.44
CA LYS A 37 -17.08 -12.72 -1.37
C LYS A 37 -15.67 -12.54 -1.93
N LEU A 38 -15.10 -11.35 -1.78
CA LEU A 38 -13.85 -10.94 -2.38
C LEU A 38 -13.06 -10.08 -1.39
N ASN A 39 -11.78 -10.40 -1.20
CA ASN A 39 -10.87 -9.58 -0.39
C ASN A 39 -10.02 -8.64 -1.28
N MET A 40 -9.22 -7.78 -0.67
CA MET A 40 -8.40 -6.80 -1.41
C MET A 40 -7.31 -7.43 -2.31
N ALA A 41 -6.78 -8.59 -1.93
CA ALA A 41 -5.80 -9.29 -2.76
C ALA A 41 -6.48 -9.84 -4.03
N ASP A 42 -7.68 -10.40 -3.87
CA ASP A 42 -8.52 -10.89 -4.97
C ASP A 42 -8.97 -9.74 -5.89
N PHE A 43 -9.25 -8.56 -5.32
CA PHE A 43 -9.55 -7.34 -6.08
C PHE A 43 -8.40 -6.97 -7.00
N THR A 44 -7.19 -6.86 -6.44
CA THR A 44 -5.99 -6.45 -7.17
C THR A 44 -5.63 -7.46 -8.26
N LYS A 45 -5.77 -8.75 -7.95
CA LYS A 45 -5.55 -9.83 -8.91
C LYS A 45 -6.52 -9.75 -10.09
N LYS A 46 -7.83 -9.66 -9.82
CA LYS A 46 -8.87 -9.54 -10.86
C LYS A 46 -8.69 -8.30 -11.73
N MET A 47 -8.28 -7.18 -11.14
CA MET A 47 -7.95 -5.96 -11.88
C MET A 47 -6.77 -6.13 -12.83
N THR A 48 -5.72 -6.83 -12.38
CA THR A 48 -4.55 -7.13 -13.21
C THR A 48 -4.91 -8.09 -14.35
N GLU A 49 -5.74 -9.10 -14.07
CA GLU A 49 -6.28 -10.03 -15.07
C GLU A 49 -7.11 -9.28 -16.12
N TYR A 50 -8.02 -8.41 -15.69
CA TYR A 50 -8.82 -7.58 -16.58
C TYR A 50 -7.97 -6.73 -17.54
N MET A 51 -6.88 -6.13 -17.04
CA MET A 51 -5.96 -5.36 -17.88
C MET A 51 -5.27 -6.24 -18.92
N SER A 52 -4.83 -7.43 -18.51
CA SER A 52 -4.16 -8.40 -19.39
C SER A 52 -5.12 -8.93 -20.48
N GLU A 53 -6.32 -9.37 -20.09
CA GLU A 53 -7.32 -9.93 -21.00
C GLU A 53 -7.82 -8.91 -22.03
N ASN A 54 -7.92 -7.64 -21.63
CA ASN A 54 -8.42 -6.57 -22.49
C ASN A 54 -7.31 -5.79 -23.21
N ASN A 55 -6.06 -6.25 -23.14
CA ASN A 55 -4.89 -5.58 -23.74
C ASN A 55 -4.77 -4.10 -23.33
N ILE A 56 -5.13 -3.79 -22.08
CA ILE A 56 -5.10 -2.44 -21.53
C ILE A 56 -3.68 -2.18 -21.04
N SER A 57 -2.99 -1.28 -21.73
CA SER A 57 -1.70 -0.78 -21.25
C SER A 57 -1.88 -0.01 -19.94
N GLN A 58 -0.84 0.09 -19.13
CA GLN A 58 -0.88 0.87 -17.90
C GLN A 58 -1.26 2.34 -18.15
N ASP A 59 -0.80 2.93 -19.25
CA ASP A 59 -1.15 4.30 -19.65
C ASP A 59 -2.63 4.44 -20.01
N LYS A 60 -3.19 3.45 -20.73
CA LYS A 60 -4.62 3.40 -21.06
C LYS A 60 -5.46 3.22 -19.80
N PHE A 61 -5.00 2.38 -18.86
CA PHE A 61 -5.66 2.16 -17.58
C PHE A 61 -5.72 3.43 -16.73
N LEU A 62 -4.62 4.18 -16.63
CA LEU A 62 -4.58 5.45 -15.90
C LEU A 62 -5.58 6.46 -16.51
N LYS A 63 -5.58 6.59 -17.84
CA LYS A 63 -6.53 7.47 -18.55
C LYS A 63 -7.99 7.06 -18.34
N MET A 64 -8.27 5.75 -18.25
CA MET A 64 -9.61 5.24 -17.95
C MET A 64 -10.04 5.57 -16.52
N GLN A 65 -9.14 5.44 -15.54
CA GLN A 65 -9.41 5.88 -14.17
C GLN A 65 -9.69 7.38 -14.08
N THR A 66 -8.87 8.21 -14.73
CA THR A 66 -9.03 9.68 -14.73
C THR A 66 -10.36 10.09 -15.32
N LYS A 67 -10.75 9.56 -16.49
CA LYS A 67 -12.05 9.85 -17.11
C LYS A 67 -13.22 9.43 -16.23
N LEU A 68 -13.10 8.29 -15.55
CA LEU A 68 -14.14 7.79 -14.66
C LEU A 68 -14.32 8.73 -13.45
N MET A 69 -13.22 9.20 -12.88
CA MET A 69 -13.24 10.20 -11.80
C MET A 69 -13.90 11.51 -12.23
N GLU A 70 -13.52 12.03 -13.40
CA GLU A 70 -14.12 13.25 -13.98
C GLU A 70 -15.63 13.10 -14.21
N ARG A 71 -16.08 11.93 -14.68
CA ARG A 71 -17.50 11.66 -15.01
C ARG A 71 -18.44 11.78 -13.82
N TYR A 72 -17.97 11.41 -12.63
CA TYR A 72 -18.75 11.49 -11.40
C TYR A 72 -18.56 12.81 -10.65
N GLY A 73 -17.85 13.78 -11.25
CA GLY A 73 -17.62 15.09 -10.65
C GLY A 73 -16.69 15.04 -9.43
N PHE A 74 -15.81 14.05 -9.35
CA PHE A 74 -14.88 13.92 -8.24
C PHE A 74 -13.71 14.90 -8.40
N ASP A 75 -13.59 15.84 -7.47
CA ASP A 75 -12.40 16.68 -7.30
C ASP A 75 -11.29 15.85 -6.63
N ALA A 76 -10.07 15.91 -7.18
CA ALA A 76 -8.93 15.08 -6.75
C ALA A 76 -8.60 15.23 -5.25
N SER A 77 -8.96 16.37 -4.67
CA SER A 77 -8.85 16.74 -3.25
C SER A 77 -9.75 15.90 -2.32
N SER A 78 -10.97 15.56 -2.75
CA SER A 78 -11.98 14.86 -1.92
C SER A 78 -11.72 13.36 -1.81
N ILE A 79 -10.95 12.81 -2.76
CA ILE A 79 -10.53 11.42 -2.76
C ILE A 79 -9.44 11.18 -1.71
N GLU A 80 -8.54 12.13 -1.50
CA GLU A 80 -7.45 12.01 -0.54
C GLU A 80 -7.97 11.82 0.89
N GLU A 81 -9.03 12.54 1.27
CA GLU A 81 -9.65 12.42 2.60
C GLU A 81 -10.44 11.13 2.77
N GLN A 82 -11.16 10.67 1.74
CA GLN A 82 -11.91 9.41 1.81
C GLN A 82 -10.99 8.18 1.80
N ILE A 83 -9.92 8.20 1.02
CA ILE A 83 -8.89 7.14 1.01
C ILE A 83 -8.13 7.09 2.33
N LYS A 84 -7.82 8.26 2.92
CA LYS A 84 -7.27 8.35 4.28
C LYS A 84 -8.24 7.76 5.32
N SER A 85 -9.53 8.07 5.22
CA SER A 85 -10.56 7.58 6.16
C SER A 85 -10.80 6.07 6.09
N LEU A 86 -10.52 5.45 4.95
CA LEU A 86 -10.70 4.01 4.70
C LEU A 86 -9.40 3.19 4.88
N GLY A 87 -8.28 3.84 5.21
CA GLY A 87 -6.98 3.16 5.38
C GLY A 87 -6.36 2.65 4.07
N LEU A 88 -6.80 3.17 2.92
CA LEU A 88 -6.45 2.67 1.58
C LEU A 88 -5.28 3.43 0.92
N ASN A 89 -4.45 4.13 1.71
CA ASN A 89 -3.30 4.91 1.23
C ASN A 89 -2.30 4.10 0.36
N ASN A 90 -2.35 2.77 0.43
CA ASN A 90 -1.48 1.87 -0.35
C ASN A 90 -2.11 1.35 -1.65
N ILE A 91 -3.40 1.60 -1.92
CA ILE A 91 -4.08 1.07 -3.12
C ILE A 91 -4.04 2.05 -4.29
N ILE A 92 -3.93 3.35 -4.01
CA ILE A 92 -3.72 4.37 -5.06
C ILE A 92 -2.39 5.07 -4.79
N PRO A 93 -1.30 4.73 -5.52
CA PRO A 93 -0.11 5.54 -5.44
C PRO A 93 -0.40 6.92 -6.06
N GLY A 94 -0.41 7.95 -5.21
CA GLY A 94 -0.20 9.35 -5.61
C GLY A 94 -1.36 10.06 -6.29
N THR A 95 -2.28 10.62 -5.52
CA THR A 95 -3.17 11.72 -5.97
C THR A 95 -2.45 13.08 -6.02
N GLY A 96 -1.19 13.13 -6.46
CA GLY A 96 -0.52 14.44 -6.58
C GLY A 96 0.81 14.49 -7.33
N ASP A 97 1.47 13.37 -7.62
CA ASP A 97 2.81 13.42 -8.21
C ASP A 97 3.11 12.16 -9.04
N VAL A 98 2.72 12.19 -10.31
CA VAL A 98 2.92 11.12 -11.31
C VAL A 98 4.38 10.69 -11.38
N GLU A 99 5.32 11.61 -11.11
CA GLU A 99 6.75 11.31 -11.11
C GLU A 99 7.15 10.43 -9.91
N LYS A 100 6.58 10.67 -8.73
CA LYS A 100 6.79 9.80 -7.55
C LYS A 100 6.22 8.41 -7.78
N VAL A 101 5.05 8.31 -8.41
CA VAL A 101 4.45 7.02 -8.78
C VAL A 101 5.38 6.24 -9.70
N ARG A 102 5.87 6.88 -10.78
CA ARG A 102 6.84 6.26 -11.70
C ARG A 102 8.10 5.80 -10.99
N LYS A 103 8.69 6.64 -10.12
CA LYS A 103 9.89 6.29 -9.34
C LYS A 103 9.66 5.11 -8.41
N THR A 104 8.53 5.07 -7.69
CA THR A 104 8.16 3.96 -6.80
C THR A 104 7.99 2.67 -7.59
N MET A 105 7.33 2.72 -8.74
CA MET A 105 7.16 1.55 -9.62
C MET A 105 8.50 1.06 -10.18
N SER A 106 9.34 1.96 -10.69
CA SER A 106 10.69 1.59 -11.18
C SER A 106 11.58 1.00 -10.07
N PHE A 107 11.44 1.48 -8.83
CA PHE A 107 12.13 0.91 -7.68
C PHE A 107 11.61 -0.50 -7.37
N GLN A 108 10.30 -0.70 -7.30
CA GLN A 108 9.71 -2.02 -7.10
C GLN A 108 10.07 -3.00 -8.23
N GLU A 109 10.09 -2.58 -9.50
CA GLU A 109 10.52 -3.42 -10.62
C GLU A 109 12.00 -3.81 -10.57
N LYS A 110 12.86 -2.92 -10.06
CA LYS A 110 14.29 -3.20 -9.93
C LYS A 110 14.57 -4.29 -8.90
N TYR A 111 13.81 -4.29 -7.80
CA TYR A 111 14.02 -5.21 -6.67
C TYR A 111 12.98 -6.35 -6.58
N LYS A 112 11.95 -6.30 -7.43
CA LYS A 112 10.91 -7.32 -7.66
C LYS A 112 10.37 -7.95 -6.38
N ASP A 113 10.37 -9.27 -6.33
CA ASP A 113 9.87 -10.16 -5.28
C ASP A 113 10.67 -10.09 -3.97
N ARG A 114 11.81 -9.39 -3.95
CA ARG A 114 12.64 -9.24 -2.75
C ARG A 114 12.14 -8.13 -1.83
N ILE A 115 11.34 -7.20 -2.34
CA ILE A 115 10.67 -6.19 -1.52
C ILE A 115 9.31 -6.74 -1.11
N LYS A 116 9.11 -6.87 0.20
CA LYS A 116 7.80 -7.15 0.78
C LYS A 116 7.24 -5.85 1.36
N VAL A 117 5.98 -5.58 1.05
CA VAL A 117 5.23 -4.49 1.67
C VAL A 117 4.49 -5.08 2.85
N THR A 118 4.80 -4.63 4.05
CA THR A 118 4.18 -5.09 5.29
C THR A 118 3.76 -3.91 6.15
N THR A 119 2.77 -4.13 7.02
CA THR A 119 2.29 -3.11 7.95
C THR A 119 3.03 -3.29 9.27
N VAL A 120 3.66 -2.20 9.74
CA VAL A 120 4.45 -2.21 10.99
C VAL A 120 3.92 -1.13 11.92
N ASN A 121 3.55 -1.50 13.15
CA ASN A 121 3.22 -0.52 14.17
C ASN A 121 4.50 -0.04 14.87
N ASN A 122 4.54 1.24 15.21
CA ASN A 122 5.66 1.86 15.91
C ASN A 122 5.18 2.33 17.28
N TYR A 123 5.82 1.85 18.35
CA TYR A 123 5.59 2.31 19.72
C TYR A 123 6.92 2.74 20.35
N TYR A 124 6.88 3.64 21.30
CA TYR A 124 8.08 4.22 21.91
C TYR A 124 7.93 4.21 23.43
N ILE A 125 8.97 3.71 24.10
CA ILE A 125 9.10 3.75 25.56
C ILE A 125 10.32 4.58 25.89
N LYS A 126 10.14 5.55 26.79
CA LYS A 126 11.22 6.36 27.35
C LYS A 126 11.01 6.58 28.84
N ASN A 127 11.70 5.79 29.65
CA ASN A 127 11.64 5.82 31.11
C ASN A 127 13.05 5.66 31.71
N ASP A 128 13.11 5.43 33.02
CA ASP A 128 14.34 5.28 33.79
C ASP A 128 15.14 4.01 33.46
N LYS A 129 14.49 3.00 32.85
CA LYS A 129 15.12 1.73 32.47
C LYS A 129 15.44 1.64 30.98
N ASN A 130 14.58 2.16 30.12
CA ASN A 130 14.66 2.02 28.68
C ASN A 130 14.40 3.32 27.92
N ASP A 131 15.14 3.47 26.81
CA ASP A 131 14.79 4.35 25.69
C ASP A 131 14.76 3.43 24.45
N VAL A 132 13.58 2.90 24.12
CA VAL A 132 13.40 1.83 23.12
C VAL A 132 12.25 2.15 22.17
N LYS A 133 12.52 1.97 20.88
CA LYS A 133 11.51 1.94 19.82
C LYS A 133 11.10 0.49 19.58
N ILE A 134 9.81 0.22 19.64
CA ILE A 134 9.21 -1.08 19.39
C ILE A 134 8.54 -1.06 18.01
N LEU A 135 8.89 -2.05 17.19
CA LEU A 135 8.27 -2.30 15.89
C LEU A 135 7.55 -3.64 15.95
N THR A 136 6.27 -3.68 15.59
CA THR A 136 5.50 -4.93 15.56
C THR A 136 5.01 -5.24 14.16
N GLU A 137 5.25 -6.45 13.69
CA GLU A 137 4.87 -6.99 12.39
C GLU A 137 4.37 -8.43 12.59
N GLU A 138 3.04 -8.60 12.71
CA GLU A 138 2.42 -9.89 13.03
C GLU A 138 3.03 -10.49 14.32
N GLU A 139 3.61 -11.69 14.26
CA GLU A 139 4.28 -12.36 15.38
C GLU A 139 5.68 -11.79 15.68
N ASN A 140 6.25 -10.99 14.77
CA ASN A 140 7.60 -10.45 14.92
C ASN A 140 7.56 -9.13 15.67
N VAL A 141 8.43 -9.00 16.67
CA VAL A 141 8.62 -7.76 17.43
C VAL A 141 10.10 -7.40 17.42
N ILE A 142 10.42 -6.17 17.04
CA ILE A 142 11.79 -5.65 17.07
C ILE A 142 11.87 -4.56 18.13
N LEU A 143 12.76 -4.75 19.10
CA LEU A 143 13.13 -3.76 20.10
C LEU A 143 14.41 -3.08 19.64
N LYS A 144 14.33 -1.79 19.28
CA LYS A 144 15.44 -1.00 18.75
C LYS A 144 15.84 0.06 19.79
N SER A 145 17.09 0.02 20.26
CA SER A 145 17.63 1.02 21.20
C SER A 145 19.06 1.44 20.84
N PHE A 146 19.38 2.70 21.13
CA PHE A 146 20.77 3.19 21.08
C PHE A 146 21.60 2.67 22.26
N GLY A 147 20.95 2.29 23.37
CA GLY A 147 21.58 1.70 24.55
C GLY A 147 21.30 0.22 24.69
N LYS A 148 21.48 -0.29 25.92
CA LYS A 148 21.01 -1.62 26.30
C LYS A 148 19.52 -1.60 26.60
N VAL A 149 18.84 -2.70 26.32
CA VAL A 149 17.42 -2.90 26.64
C VAL A 149 17.32 -3.69 27.95
N ASP A 150 16.68 -3.10 28.96
CA ASP A 150 16.34 -3.77 30.21
C ASP A 150 14.98 -4.48 30.08
N LEU A 151 15.00 -5.82 30.07
CA LEU A 151 13.80 -6.65 30.02
C LEU A 151 13.03 -6.71 31.35
N ASN A 152 13.57 -6.15 32.45
CA ASN A 152 12.85 -6.01 33.71
C ASN A 152 11.99 -4.74 33.77
N ASP A 153 11.90 -4.00 32.67
CA ASP A 153 11.00 -2.87 32.53
C ASP A 153 9.54 -3.34 32.49
N LEU A 154 8.75 -2.82 33.43
CA LEU A 154 7.35 -3.18 33.58
C LEU A 154 6.50 -2.67 32.41
N GLU A 155 6.81 -1.48 31.88
CA GLU A 155 6.08 -0.90 30.76
C GLU A 155 6.31 -1.71 29.47
N LEU A 156 7.56 -2.10 29.23
CA LEU A 156 7.91 -2.99 28.12
C LEU A 156 7.19 -4.33 28.22
N ASN A 157 7.19 -4.95 29.41
CA ASN A 157 6.53 -6.22 29.63
C ASN A 157 5.01 -6.13 29.48
N ASP A 158 4.40 -5.05 29.96
CA ASP A 158 2.95 -4.82 29.83
C ASP A 158 2.56 -4.62 28.35
N PHE A 159 3.37 -3.87 27.59
CA PHE A 159 3.19 -3.72 26.15
C PHE A 159 3.24 -5.08 25.44
N LEU A 160 4.27 -5.90 25.69
CA LEU A 160 4.44 -7.20 25.03
C LEU A 160 3.30 -8.16 25.39
N CYS A 161 2.86 -8.18 26.65
CA CYS A 161 1.72 -8.97 27.10
C CYS A 161 0.42 -8.54 26.41
N SER A 162 0.20 -7.23 26.30
CA SER A 162 -0.98 -6.67 25.65
C SER A 162 -0.98 -6.97 24.15
N TYR A 163 0.15 -6.79 23.48
CA TYR A 163 0.29 -7.09 22.06
C TYR A 163 0.10 -8.59 21.77
N LYS A 164 0.65 -9.46 22.62
CA LYS A 164 0.43 -10.91 22.50
C LYS A 164 -1.06 -11.29 22.53
N LYS A 165 -1.88 -10.60 23.32
CA LYS A 165 -3.34 -10.83 23.35
C LYS A 165 -4.03 -10.38 22.05
N VAL A 166 -3.52 -9.35 21.39
CA VAL A 166 -4.04 -8.84 20.11
C VAL A 166 -3.82 -9.87 18.99
N ILE A 167 -2.75 -10.66 19.05
CA ILE A 167 -2.42 -11.69 18.06
C ILE A 167 -2.79 -13.11 18.52
N ASP A 168 -3.92 -13.24 19.22
CA ASP A 168 -4.50 -14.52 19.66
C ASP A 168 -3.58 -15.39 20.54
N ASN A 169 -2.78 -14.74 21.39
CA ASN A 169 -1.82 -15.39 22.30
C ASN A 169 -0.73 -16.21 21.60
N THR A 170 -0.49 -15.95 20.31
CA THR A 170 0.58 -16.59 19.55
C THR A 170 1.96 -16.23 20.13
N THR A 171 2.95 -17.10 19.94
CA THR A 171 4.31 -16.86 20.43
C THR A 171 4.94 -15.69 19.68
N LEU A 172 5.33 -14.65 20.41
CA LEU A 172 6.06 -13.52 19.84
C LEU A 172 7.51 -13.90 19.55
N LYS A 173 7.97 -13.60 18.35
CA LYS A 173 9.38 -13.67 17.96
C LYS A 173 10.03 -12.30 18.18
N ILE A 174 10.66 -12.15 19.35
CA ILE A 174 11.28 -10.88 19.76
C ILE A 174 12.74 -10.84 19.30
N SER A 175 13.10 -9.80 18.56
CA SER A 175 14.48 -9.47 18.16
C SER A 175 14.91 -8.19 18.88
N ILE A 176 16.07 -8.21 19.52
CA ILE A 176 16.60 -7.07 20.28
C ILE A 176 17.81 -6.51 19.53
N CYS A 177 17.74 -5.23 19.19
CA CYS A 177 18.79 -4.47 18.51
C CYS A 177 19.29 -3.36 19.44
N GLU A 178 20.42 -3.60 20.09
CA GLU A 178 21.11 -2.67 20.98
C GLU A 178 22.26 -1.95 20.26
N ASN A 179 22.73 -0.83 20.83
CA ASN A 179 23.86 -0.04 20.31
C ASN A 179 23.69 0.38 18.84
N VAL A 180 22.45 0.70 18.46
CA VAL A 180 22.10 1.16 17.13
C VAL A 180 22.87 2.43 16.77
N LYS A 181 23.28 2.55 15.51
CA LYS A 181 23.84 3.77 14.92
C LYS A 181 22.97 4.20 13.75
N GLU A 182 22.77 5.50 13.62
CA GLU A 182 22.01 6.10 12.52
C GLU A 182 22.92 7.02 11.72
N TYR A 183 22.68 7.10 10.41
CA TYR A 183 23.35 8.03 9.51
C TYR A 183 22.36 8.47 8.43
N ASP A 184 22.46 9.73 8.03
CA ASP A 184 21.67 10.28 6.93
C ASP A 184 22.39 9.99 5.60
N TYR A 185 21.64 9.54 4.59
CA TYR A 185 22.11 9.20 3.24
C TYR A 185 21.52 10.14 2.19
#